data_AF-A0A3N9TXR6-F1
#
_entry.id   AF-A0A3N9TXR6-F1
#
_cell.length_a   1.000
_cell.length_b   1.000
_cell.length_c   1.000
_cell.angle_alpha   90.00
_cell.angle_beta   90.00
_cell.angle_gamma   90.00
#
_symmetry.space_group_name_H-M   'P 1'
#
loop_
_entity.id
_entity.type
_entity.pdbx_description
1 polymer ?
#
loop_
_entity_poly.entity_id
_entity_poly.type
_entity_poly.pdbx_seq_one_letter_code
_entity_poly.pdbx_strand_id
1 'polypeptide(L)'
;MKISLIIDARLTGKELPRRLAEARQQVALFQGRGEILVIDDGDMAPPLLGEPGEHAVVGYRQVRSRPAPMGRRLNLAASHSNGRMLGFCLGPLDTHWVERMMAAACDDSRPVVRPARPCPLSLLSLLRRTPTRALGVERTWFDRLGGFDPSLDLSAVEDLATRLKACRAKMVVQRA
;
A
#
# COMPACT_ATOMS: atom_id res chain seq x y z
N MET A 1 -3.83 16.22 -7.49
CA MET A 1 -3.41 14.82 -7.65
C MET A 1 -4.13 13.96 -6.62
N LYS A 2 -4.64 12.78 -7.00
CA LYS A 2 -5.35 11.86 -6.11
C LYS A 2 -4.41 10.72 -5.65
N ILE A 3 -4.52 10.29 -4.40
CA ILE A 3 -3.82 9.12 -3.85
C ILE A 3 -4.81 7.99 -3.56
N SER A 4 -4.36 6.75 -3.71
CA SER A 4 -5.13 5.57 -3.31
C SER A 4 -4.32 4.77 -2.30
N LEU A 5 -4.86 4.63 -1.10
CA LEU A 5 -4.31 3.71 -0.11
C LEU A 5 -5.02 2.37 -0.25
N ILE A 6 -4.25 1.29 -0.34
CA ILE A 6 -4.73 -0.06 -0.60
C ILE A 6 -4.31 -0.92 0.59
N ILE A 7 -5.30 -1.53 1.25
CA ILE A 7 -5.12 -2.41 2.40
C ILE A 7 -5.64 -3.79 2.02
N ASP A 8 -4.83 -4.82 2.27
CA ASP A 8 -5.24 -6.22 2.12
C ASP A 8 -5.81 -6.73 3.44
N ALA A 9 -7.11 -7.03 3.45
CA ALA A 9 -7.83 -7.47 4.64
C ALA A 9 -7.29 -8.79 5.19
N ARG A 10 -6.93 -9.74 4.31
CA ARG A 10 -6.39 -11.04 4.69
C ARG A 10 -5.01 -10.92 5.32
N LEU A 11 -4.14 -10.08 4.76
CA LEU A 11 -2.82 -9.81 5.35
C LEU A 11 -2.94 -9.10 6.69
N THR A 12 -3.88 -8.16 6.80
CA THR A 12 -4.02 -7.32 7.99
C THR A 12 -4.73 -8.06 9.14
N GLY A 13 -5.64 -8.98 8.81
CA GLY A 13 -6.38 -9.78 9.78
C GLY A 13 -7.13 -8.91 10.79
N LYS A 14 -6.98 -9.27 12.07
CA LYS A 14 -7.59 -8.56 13.22
C LYS A 14 -7.18 -7.10 13.36
N GLU A 15 -6.06 -6.68 12.76
CA GLU A 15 -5.57 -5.30 12.85
C GLU A 15 -6.28 -4.35 11.86
N LEU A 16 -7.17 -4.88 11.02
CA LEU A 16 -7.82 -4.11 9.95
C LEU A 16 -8.54 -2.85 10.43
N PRO A 17 -9.35 -2.87 11.52
CA PRO A 17 -10.03 -1.68 12.00
C PRO A 17 -9.04 -0.56 12.39
N ARG A 18 -7.93 -0.94 13.04
CA ARG A 18 -6.88 0.00 13.44
C ARG A 18 -6.17 0.58 12.21
N ARG A 19 -5.78 -0.26 11.24
CA ARG A 19 -5.12 0.21 10.01
C ARG A 19 -5.99 1.13 9.19
N LEU A 20 -7.29 0.83 9.13
CA LEU A 20 -8.24 1.66 8.44
C LEU A 20 -8.39 3.03 9.12
N ALA A 21 -8.43 3.07 10.47
CA ALA A 21 -8.43 4.33 11.20
C ALA A 21 -7.17 5.17 10.92
N GLU A 22 -5.99 4.54 10.93
CA GLU A 22 -4.71 5.20 10.58
C GLU A 22 -4.74 5.74 9.14
N ALA A 23 -5.21 4.95 8.17
CA ALA A 23 -5.32 5.37 6.77
C ALA A 23 -6.32 6.53 6.59
N ARG A 24 -7.44 6.53 7.32
CA ARG A 24 -8.43 7.61 7.31
C ARG A 24 -7.85 8.92 7.83
N GLN A 25 -7.12 8.88 8.94
CA GLN A 25 -6.44 10.05 9.48
C GLN A 25 -5.45 10.63 8.46
N GLN A 26 -4.66 9.76 7.83
CA GLN A 26 -3.70 10.17 6.80
C GLN A 26 -4.41 10.78 5.58
N VAL A 27 -5.45 10.14 5.04
CA VAL A 27 -6.19 10.65 3.87
C VAL A 27 -6.94 11.95 4.16
N ALA A 28 -7.45 12.15 5.38
CA ALA A 28 -8.17 13.36 5.78
C ALA A 28 -7.31 14.62 5.63
N LEU A 29 -5.99 14.52 5.81
CA LEU A 29 -5.04 15.62 5.62
C LEU A 29 -5.02 16.16 4.18
N PHE A 30 -5.55 15.43 3.21
CA PHE A 30 -5.45 15.76 1.79
C PHE A 30 -6.74 16.30 1.16
N GLN A 31 -7.67 16.83 1.96
CA GLN A 31 -8.85 17.58 1.50
C GLN A 31 -9.67 16.85 0.42
N GLY A 32 -9.97 15.56 0.64
CA GLY A 32 -10.76 14.74 -0.30
C GLY A 32 -9.99 14.23 -1.52
N ARG A 33 -8.68 14.49 -1.62
CA ARG A 33 -7.81 13.96 -2.69
C ARG A 33 -7.21 12.59 -2.38
N GLY A 34 -7.72 11.88 -1.38
CA GLY A 34 -7.33 10.50 -1.11
C GLY A 34 -8.55 9.59 -1.08
N GLU A 35 -8.34 8.34 -1.45
CA GLU A 35 -9.32 7.27 -1.26
C GLU A 35 -8.63 6.07 -0.61
N ILE A 36 -9.44 5.23 0.05
CA ILE A 36 -9.00 4.01 0.69
C ILE A 36 -9.73 2.85 0.02
N LEU A 37 -8.98 1.84 -0.40
CA LEU A 37 -9.50 0.58 -0.90
C LEU A 37 -9.10 -0.53 0.05
N VAL A 38 -10.05 -1.39 0.37
CA VAL A 38 -9.81 -2.61 1.14
C VAL A 38 -10.11 -3.79 0.23
N ILE A 39 -9.08 -4.59 -0.07
CA ILE A 39 -9.24 -5.83 -0.82
C ILE A 39 -9.48 -6.98 0.15
N ASP A 40 -10.54 -7.72 -0.11
CA ASP A 40 -11.02 -8.83 0.72
C ASP A 40 -11.30 -10.04 -0.17
N ASP A 41 -10.79 -11.20 0.19
CA ASP A 41 -11.01 -12.46 -0.53
C ASP A 41 -12.14 -13.33 0.05
N GLY A 42 -12.87 -12.81 1.04
CA GLY A 42 -14.06 -13.43 1.61
C GLY A 42 -13.76 -14.51 2.66
N ASP A 43 -12.49 -14.77 2.97
CA ASP A 43 -12.07 -15.68 4.05
C ASP A 43 -12.13 -15.00 5.43
N MET A 44 -12.23 -13.67 5.45
CA MET A 44 -12.44 -12.91 6.67
C MET A 44 -13.91 -12.97 7.08
N ALA A 45 -14.18 -13.34 8.33
CA ALA A 45 -15.53 -13.39 8.85
C ALA A 45 -16.26 -12.03 8.67
N PRO A 46 -17.59 -12.03 8.44
CA PRO A 46 -18.36 -10.84 8.07
C PRO A 46 -18.29 -9.59 8.98
N PRO A 47 -18.01 -9.61 10.30
CA PRO A 47 -18.30 -8.42 11.10
C PRO A 47 -17.24 -7.31 10.98
N LEU A 48 -16.09 -7.54 10.33
CA LEU A 48 -15.04 -6.51 10.22
C LEU A 48 -15.37 -5.40 9.22
N LEU A 49 -16.30 -5.64 8.29
CA LEU A 49 -16.68 -4.68 7.24
C LEU A 49 -18.14 -4.19 7.35
N GLY A 50 -18.84 -4.63 8.40
CA GLY A 50 -20.25 -4.36 8.66
C GLY A 50 -21.18 -5.16 7.74
N GLU A 51 -22.26 -5.71 8.29
CA GLU A 51 -23.43 -6.05 7.48
C GLU A 51 -23.92 -4.78 6.75
N PRO A 52 -24.45 -4.89 5.52
CA PRO A 52 -25.02 -3.75 4.82
C PRO A 52 -26.25 -3.25 5.59
N GLY A 53 -26.07 -2.31 6.52
CA GLY A 53 -27.17 -1.75 7.29
C GLY A 53 -26.80 -0.96 8.54
N GLU A 54 -25.87 -1.43 9.38
CA GLU A 54 -25.74 -0.83 10.74
C GLU A 54 -24.34 -0.32 11.13
N HIS A 55 -23.27 -0.77 10.48
CA HIS A 55 -21.93 -0.21 10.69
C HIS A 55 -21.13 -0.20 9.38
N ALA A 56 -21.74 0.30 8.30
CA ALA A 56 -21.00 0.61 7.08
C ALA A 56 -19.90 1.61 7.47
N VAL A 57 -18.66 1.14 7.56
CA VAL A 57 -17.55 1.99 7.96
C VAL A 57 -17.32 2.99 6.82
N VAL A 58 -17.93 4.16 6.96
CA VAL A 58 -17.92 5.25 5.98
C VAL A 58 -16.48 5.65 5.68
N GLY A 59 -16.08 5.72 4.40
CA GLY A 59 -14.80 6.30 3.99
C GLY A 59 -13.77 5.34 3.39
N TYR A 60 -14.14 4.10 3.06
CA TYR A 60 -13.36 3.26 2.13
C TYR A 60 -14.27 2.57 1.10
N ARG A 61 -13.65 2.05 0.05
CA ARG A 61 -14.27 1.20 -0.95
C ARG A 61 -13.80 -0.24 -0.77
N GLN A 62 -14.71 -1.17 -0.52
CA GLN A 62 -14.38 -2.59 -0.52
C GLN A 62 -14.24 -3.09 -1.97
N VAL A 63 -13.21 -3.88 -2.23
CA VAL A 63 -13.03 -4.65 -3.45
C VAL A 63 -13.05 -6.12 -3.04
N ARG A 64 -13.97 -6.90 -3.62
CA ARG A 64 -14.04 -8.34 -3.36
C ARG A 64 -13.22 -9.10 -4.39
N SER A 65 -12.48 -10.09 -3.94
CA SER A 65 -11.77 -11.04 -4.78
C SER A 65 -12.14 -12.48 -4.41
N ARG A 66 -11.80 -13.44 -5.26
CA ARG A 66 -11.74 -14.85 -4.85
C ARG A 66 -10.40 -15.09 -4.14
N PRO A 67 -10.29 -16.10 -3.26
CA PRO A 67 -9.02 -16.50 -2.68
C PRO A 67 -7.93 -16.64 -3.76
N ALA A 68 -6.88 -15.85 -3.61
CA ALA A 68 -5.80 -15.72 -4.59
C ALA A 68 -4.51 -15.26 -3.90
N PRO A 69 -3.32 -15.45 -4.51
CA PRO A 69 -2.07 -14.90 -3.98
C PRO A 69 -2.12 -13.38 -3.82
N MET A 70 -1.36 -12.83 -2.86
CA MET A 70 -1.33 -11.39 -2.57
C MET A 70 -1.09 -10.53 -3.82
N GLY A 71 -0.17 -10.90 -4.70
CA GLY A 71 0.11 -10.13 -5.92
C GLY A 71 -1.14 -9.95 -6.79
N ARG A 72 -1.95 -10.99 -6.96
CA ARG A 72 -3.22 -10.92 -7.71
C ARG A 72 -4.26 -10.06 -7.00
N ARG A 73 -4.39 -10.18 -5.67
CA ARG A 73 -5.33 -9.38 -4.87
C ARG A 73 -4.99 -7.88 -4.95
N LEU A 74 -3.72 -7.53 -4.76
CA LEU A 74 -3.27 -6.14 -4.82
C LEU A 74 -3.39 -5.53 -6.22
N ASN A 75 -3.13 -6.31 -7.29
CA ASN A 75 -3.38 -5.87 -8.67
C ASN A 75 -4.87 -5.56 -8.90
N LEU A 76 -5.77 -6.43 -8.40
CA LEU A 76 -7.21 -6.20 -8.52
C LEU A 76 -7.66 -4.94 -7.77
N ALA A 77 -7.11 -4.70 -6.58
CA ALA A 77 -7.38 -3.46 -5.86
C ALA A 77 -6.86 -2.24 -6.62
N ALA A 78 -5.64 -2.32 -7.16
CA ALA A 78 -5.03 -1.25 -7.95
C ALA A 78 -5.85 -0.92 -9.21
N SER A 79 -6.45 -1.91 -9.88
CA SER A 79 -7.30 -1.69 -11.05
C SER A 79 -8.63 -0.97 -10.73
N HIS A 80 -9.10 -1.05 -9.48
CA HIS A 80 -10.32 -0.37 -9.01
C HIS A 80 -10.05 1.01 -8.40
N SER A 81 -8.79 1.38 -8.28
CA SER A 81 -8.36 2.65 -7.69
C SER A 81 -8.23 3.74 -8.76
N ASN A 82 -8.35 4.99 -8.35
CA ASN A 82 -8.33 6.19 -9.19
C ASN A 82 -7.14 7.10 -8.90
N GLY A 83 -6.31 6.76 -7.91
CA GLY A 83 -5.15 7.52 -7.51
C GLY A 83 -4.05 7.46 -8.56
N ARG A 84 -3.38 8.59 -8.75
CA ARG A 84 -2.13 8.67 -9.52
C ARG A 84 -0.97 8.06 -8.75
N MET A 85 -1.01 8.14 -7.42
CA MET A 85 -0.10 7.40 -6.54
C MET A 85 -0.85 6.27 -5.86
N LEU A 86 -0.27 5.09 -5.90
CA LEU A 86 -0.76 3.88 -5.24
C LEU A 86 0.08 3.65 -4.00
N GLY A 87 -0.58 3.50 -2.85
CA GLY A 87 0.04 3.21 -1.58
C GLY A 87 -0.43 1.86 -1.05
N PHE A 88 0.42 0.84 -1.12
CA PHE A 88 0.14 -0.49 -0.59
C PHE A 88 0.58 -0.54 0.88
N CYS A 89 -0.39 -0.69 1.78
CA CYS A 89 -0.19 -0.63 3.23
C CYS A 89 -0.19 -2.06 3.81
N LEU A 90 0.99 -2.61 4.03
CA LEU A 90 1.18 -3.98 4.55
C LEU A 90 1.29 -4.04 6.08
N GLY A 91 1.49 -2.89 6.73
CA GLY A 91 1.66 -2.76 8.17
C GLY A 91 1.39 -1.33 8.64
N PRO A 92 1.83 -0.97 9.87
CA PRO A 92 1.69 0.38 10.38
C PRO A 92 2.32 1.42 9.46
N LEU A 93 1.59 2.48 9.17
CA LEU A 93 2.11 3.63 8.45
C LEU A 93 2.77 4.60 9.43
N ASP A 94 3.93 5.13 9.05
CA ASP A 94 4.49 6.26 9.76
C ASP A 94 3.72 7.55 9.44
N THR A 95 3.73 8.50 10.37
CA THR A 95 2.93 9.74 10.30
C THR A 95 3.18 10.55 9.03
N HIS A 96 4.37 10.45 8.45
CA HIS A 96 4.81 11.24 7.30
C HIS A 96 4.78 10.46 5.99
N TRP A 97 4.28 9.22 5.98
CA TRP A 97 4.43 8.34 4.83
C TRP A 97 3.66 8.85 3.61
N VAL A 98 2.42 9.30 3.81
CA VAL A 98 1.61 9.86 2.73
C VAL A 98 2.16 11.21 2.25
N GLU A 99 2.69 12.04 3.15
CA GLU A 99 3.38 13.28 2.78
C GLU A 99 4.58 12.99 1.85
N ARG A 100 5.37 11.94 2.16
CA ARG A 100 6.47 11.51 1.29
C ARG A 100 5.98 11.01 -0.06
N MET A 101 4.86 10.28 -0.11
CA MET A 101 4.24 9.88 -1.38
C MET A 101 3.82 11.09 -2.22
N MET A 102 3.21 12.09 -1.60
CA MET A 102 2.80 13.32 -2.28
C MET A 102 4.01 14.10 -2.80
N ALA A 103 5.03 14.27 -1.97
CA ALA A 103 6.27 14.93 -2.38
C ALA A 103 6.94 14.20 -3.56
N ALA A 104 7.02 12.87 -3.52
CA ALA A 104 7.61 12.07 -4.59
C ALA A 104 6.84 12.19 -5.92
N ALA A 105 5.54 12.49 -5.86
CA ALA A 105 4.70 12.59 -7.04
C ALA A 105 4.62 14.00 -7.63
N CYS A 106 4.89 15.03 -6.83
CA CYS A 106 5.02 16.42 -7.28
C CYS A 106 6.44 16.75 -7.78
N ASP A 107 7.46 15.98 -7.37
CA ASP A 107 8.83 16.19 -7.82
C ASP A 107 9.05 15.54 -9.19
N ASP A 108 9.17 16.36 -10.24
CA ASP A 108 9.50 15.91 -11.60
C ASP A 108 11.00 15.65 -11.81
N SER A 109 11.83 15.94 -10.81
CA SER A 109 13.26 16.16 -11.01
C SER A 109 14.13 14.92 -10.83
N ARG A 110 13.67 13.81 -10.21
CA ARG A 110 14.39 12.52 -10.12
C ARG A 110 13.61 11.44 -9.34
N PRO A 111 13.96 10.15 -9.49
CA PRO A 111 13.36 9.06 -8.70
C PRO A 111 13.84 9.07 -7.25
N VAL A 112 12.92 9.31 -6.33
CA VAL A 112 13.20 9.44 -4.90
C VAL A 112 12.96 8.10 -4.19
N VAL A 113 13.97 7.21 -4.15
CA VAL A 113 13.98 6.13 -3.16
C VAL A 113 14.39 6.76 -1.81
N ARG A 114 13.42 7.19 -1.00
CA ARG A 114 13.69 7.62 0.38
C ARG A 114 13.55 6.43 1.33
N PRO A 115 14.65 5.78 1.76
CA PRO A 115 14.57 4.89 2.91
C PRO A 115 14.19 5.69 4.16
N ALA A 116 13.43 5.08 5.06
CA ALA A 116 13.28 5.58 6.43
C ALA A 116 14.67 5.75 7.07
N ARG A 117 14.81 6.75 7.96
CA ARG A 117 16.07 7.21 8.58
C ARG A 117 17.06 6.07 8.90
N PRO A 118 18.35 6.22 8.58
CA PRO A 118 19.36 5.23 8.97
C PRO A 118 19.56 5.25 10.50
N CYS A 119 19.22 4.14 11.16
CA CYS A 119 19.74 3.85 12.51
C CYS A 119 21.21 3.43 12.40
N PRO A 120 22.06 3.76 13.41
CA PRO A 120 23.48 3.42 13.38
C PRO A 120 23.67 1.89 13.31
N LEU A 121 24.52 1.48 12.36
CA LEU A 121 24.61 0.16 11.78
C LEU A 121 25.34 -0.84 12.68
N SER A 122 24.70 -1.98 12.94
CA SER A 122 25.36 -3.24 13.30
C SER A 122 25.59 -4.03 12.01
N LEU A 123 26.75 -4.66 11.83
CA LEU A 123 27.05 -5.56 10.69
C LEU A 123 26.00 -6.70 10.54
N LEU A 124 25.24 -7.00 11.60
CA LEU A 124 24.12 -7.95 11.57
C LEU A 124 22.86 -7.41 10.87
N SER A 125 22.72 -6.09 10.71
CA SER A 125 21.57 -5.48 10.01
C SER A 125 21.67 -5.62 8.49
N LEU A 126 22.87 -5.81 7.94
CA LEU A 126 23.08 -6.15 6.51
C LEU A 126 22.52 -7.52 6.14
N LEU A 127 22.44 -8.45 7.10
CA LEU A 127 21.88 -9.79 6.92
C LEU A 127 20.36 -9.85 7.18
N ARG A 128 19.81 -8.85 7.87
CA ARG A 128 18.37 -8.79 8.17
C ARG A 128 17.65 -7.96 7.12
N ARG A 129 17.07 -8.63 6.11
CA ARG A 129 16.06 -7.99 5.25
C ARG A 129 14.86 -7.61 6.12
N THR A 130 14.72 -6.32 6.41
CA THR A 130 13.52 -5.81 7.10
C THR A 130 12.34 -5.83 6.11
N PRO A 131 11.20 -6.44 6.49
CA PRO A 131 10.06 -6.56 5.59
C PRO A 131 9.51 -5.18 5.22
N THR A 132 8.98 -5.08 4.01
CA THR A 132 8.33 -3.86 3.54
C THR A 132 7.01 -3.67 4.29
N ARG A 133 6.86 -2.56 5.03
CA ARG A 133 5.59 -2.20 5.70
C ARG A 133 4.65 -1.40 4.81
N ALA A 134 5.22 -0.62 3.89
CA ALA A 134 4.40 0.11 2.91
C ALA A 134 5.21 0.43 1.64
N LEU A 135 4.54 0.37 0.49
CA LEU A 135 5.09 0.73 -0.81
C LEU A 135 4.19 1.75 -1.49
N GLY A 136 4.73 2.94 -1.74
CA GLY A 136 4.13 3.98 -2.56
C GLY A 136 4.75 3.99 -3.95
N VAL A 137 3.95 4.05 -5.01
CA VAL A 137 4.44 4.07 -6.39
C VAL A 137 3.50 4.89 -7.28
N GLU A 138 4.05 5.57 -8.29
CA GLU A 138 3.24 6.21 -9.32
C GLU A 138 2.56 5.15 -10.19
N ARG A 139 1.26 5.32 -10.44
CA ARG A 139 0.45 4.39 -11.25
C ARG A 139 1.10 4.11 -12.62
N THR A 140 1.60 5.14 -13.29
CA THR A 140 2.24 4.99 -14.61
C THR A 140 3.43 4.03 -14.57
N TRP A 141 4.23 4.05 -13.50
CA TRP A 141 5.31 3.09 -13.29
C TRP A 141 4.81 1.70 -12.94
N PHE A 142 3.78 1.62 -12.09
CA PHE A 142 3.14 0.35 -11.75
C PHE A 142 2.61 -0.37 -12.98
N ASP A 143 1.82 0.34 -13.82
CA ASP A 143 1.21 -0.20 -15.03
C ASP A 143 2.27 -0.58 -16.07
N ARG A 144 3.30 0.27 -16.27
CA ARG A 144 4.42 -0.01 -17.19
C ARG A 144 5.21 -1.26 -16.83
N LEU A 145 5.34 -1.57 -15.54
CA LEU A 145 6.03 -2.77 -15.06
C LEU A 145 5.10 -3.99 -14.93
N GLY A 146 3.83 -3.88 -15.31
CA GLY A 146 2.85 -4.96 -15.21
C GLY A 146 2.34 -5.25 -13.80
N GLY A 147 2.52 -4.31 -12.86
CA GLY A 147 2.10 -4.46 -11.46
C GLY A 147 2.87 -5.55 -10.71
N PHE A 148 2.21 -6.17 -9.72
CA PHE A 148 2.75 -7.32 -9.00
C PHE A 148 2.72 -8.58 -9.85
N ASP A 149 3.65 -9.50 -9.65
CA ASP A 149 3.52 -10.86 -10.18
C ASP A 149 2.29 -11.52 -9.51
N PRO A 150 1.26 -11.94 -10.29
CA PRO A 150 0.02 -12.47 -9.74
C PRO A 150 0.16 -13.85 -9.10
N SER A 151 1.27 -14.55 -9.34
CA SER A 151 1.57 -15.85 -8.73
C SER A 151 2.23 -15.74 -7.35
N LEU A 152 2.81 -14.57 -7.03
CA LEU A 152 3.51 -14.35 -5.77
C LEU A 152 2.54 -13.98 -4.65
N ASP A 153 2.83 -14.53 -3.46
CA ASP A 153 2.17 -14.14 -2.22
C ASP A 153 3.05 -13.12 -1.48
N LEU A 154 3.54 -13.41 -0.27
CA LEU A 154 4.27 -12.47 0.59
C LEU A 154 5.47 -11.78 -0.05
N SER A 155 6.12 -12.39 -1.05
CA SER A 155 7.28 -11.82 -1.75
C SER A 155 6.92 -10.85 -2.88
N ALA A 156 5.62 -10.67 -3.20
CA ALA A 156 5.19 -9.84 -4.32
C ALA A 156 5.65 -8.38 -4.18
N VAL A 157 5.65 -7.84 -2.96
CA VAL A 157 6.04 -6.44 -2.72
C VAL A 157 7.54 -6.24 -2.88
N GLU A 158 8.37 -7.14 -2.35
CA GLU A 158 9.81 -7.11 -2.52
C GLU A 158 10.21 -7.29 -3.99
N ASP A 159 9.53 -8.18 -4.73
CA ASP A 159 9.74 -8.35 -6.17
C ASP A 159 9.49 -7.04 -6.93
N LEU A 160 8.29 -6.46 -6.78
CA LEU A 160 7.94 -5.22 -7.46
C LEU A 160 8.87 -4.07 -7.04
N ALA A 161 9.18 -3.94 -5.75
CA ALA A 161 10.10 -2.90 -5.26
C ALA A 161 11.50 -3.07 -5.85
N THR A 162 11.95 -4.30 -6.12
CA THR A 162 13.24 -4.57 -6.77
C THR A 162 13.21 -4.15 -8.23
N ARG A 163 12.16 -4.50 -8.98
CA ARG A 163 11.97 -4.08 -10.37
C ARG A 163 11.86 -2.56 -10.51
N LEU A 164 11.08 -1.91 -9.64
CA LEU A 164 10.96 -0.44 -9.59
C LEU A 164 12.32 0.23 -9.34
N LYS A 165 13.13 -0.30 -8.41
CA LYS A 165 14.49 0.23 -8.17
C LYS A 165 15.40 0.06 -9.38
N ALA A 166 15.38 -1.11 -10.03
CA ALA A 166 16.20 -1.38 -11.21
C ALA A 166 15.87 -0.40 -12.35
N CYS A 167 14.59 -0.06 -12.51
CA CYS A 167 14.12 0.92 -13.49
C CYS A 167 14.24 2.38 -13.03
N ARG A 168 14.79 2.63 -11.83
CA ARG A 168 14.85 3.96 -11.20
C ARG A 168 13.48 4.65 -11.24
N ALA A 169 12.44 3.92 -10.87
CA ALA A 169 11.08 4.44 -10.81
C ALA A 169 10.89 5.34 -9.58
N LYS A 170 9.88 6.22 -9.65
CA LYS A 170 9.45 7.02 -8.49
C LYS A 170 8.68 6.12 -7.50
N MET A 171 9.26 5.86 -6.35
CA MET A 171 8.65 5.03 -5.30
C MET A 171 9.06 5.42 -3.89
N VAL A 172 8.15 5.29 -2.92
CA VAL A 172 8.40 5.49 -1.49
C VAL A 172 8.30 4.15 -0.79
N VAL A 173 9.29 3.79 0.03
CA VAL A 173 9.28 2.51 0.75
C VAL A 173 9.43 2.77 2.24
N GLN A 174 8.53 2.20 3.02
CA GLN A 174 8.66 2.11 4.47
C GLN A 174 9.02 0.67 4.83
N ARG A 175 10.07 0.49 5.62
CA ARG A 175 10.51 -0.82 6.12
C ARG A 175 10.22 -0.96 7.61
N ALA A 176 10.26 -2.20 8.08
CA ALA A 176 10.05 -2.53 9.47
C ALA A 176 11.12 -2.00 10.43
#